data_AF-A0A7K9XVB6-F1
#
_entry.id   AF-A0A7K9XVB6-F1
#
_cell.length_a   1.000
_cell.length_b   1.000
_cell.length_c   1.000
_cell.angle_alpha   90.00
_cell.angle_beta   90.00
_cell.angle_gamma   90.00
#
_symmetry.space_group_name_H-M   'P 1'
#
loop_
_entity.id
_entity.type
_entity.pdbx_description
1 polymer ?
#
loop_
_entity_poly.entity_id
_entity_poly.type
_entity_poly.pdbx_seq_one_letter_code
_entity_poly.pdbx_strand_id
1 'polypeptide(L)'
;CAEGCFCDRGFLQSGDRCVPLPQCGCSHEGRYYQAGQTFYSNPRCDERCACQASGELQCRPGGCAASEACAVRDGVRGCYPRECGRCQVLGAVSYSTFDGRSVYFAGTCAYALAAAEVADPGDSVVPFVVRMEKESGKEGPVIRRLLVTVHGVTVAMARGTQWEVLVDGERHLLPLSLGAGAVTVTQEGAHRVLQARGGPKLLYDGDAYALLTLPHTYRGLTRGLCGDFDGDAADDLAAPQELGAAWGTLASGCTHGSSPPDCSSVTRGRCGMLADATGPFAG
;
A
#
# COMPACT_ATOMS: atom_id res chain seq x y z
N CYS A 1 -23.16 52.81 18.04
CA CYS A 1 -24.11 51.69 18.18
C CYS A 1 -24.51 51.26 16.78
N ALA A 2 -24.51 49.97 16.50
CA ALA A 2 -24.99 49.41 15.25
C ALA A 2 -26.07 48.38 15.59
N GLU A 3 -27.14 48.32 14.80
CA GLU A 3 -28.12 47.23 14.91
C GLU A 3 -27.46 45.89 14.61
N GLY A 4 -27.84 44.85 15.36
CA GLY A 4 -27.30 43.51 15.21
C GLY A 4 -27.92 42.53 16.20
N CYS A 5 -27.65 41.24 15.98
CA CYS A 5 -28.00 40.19 16.93
C CYS A 5 -26.91 40.07 17.99
N PHE A 6 -27.30 40.11 19.27
CA PHE A 6 -26.40 40.03 20.40
C PHE A 6 -26.86 38.95 21.38
N CYS A 7 -25.92 38.39 22.12
CA CYS A 7 -26.23 37.39 23.14
C CYS A 7 -26.94 38.02 24.34
N ASP A 8 -27.84 37.24 24.96
CA ASP A 8 -28.51 37.62 26.20
C ASP A 8 -27.51 37.85 27.35
N ARG A 9 -27.92 38.62 28.35
CA ARG A 9 -27.11 38.86 29.56
C ARG A 9 -26.71 37.53 30.22
N GLY A 10 -25.41 37.35 30.45
CA GLY A 10 -24.84 36.13 31.03
C GLY A 10 -24.31 35.12 30.00
N PHE A 11 -24.53 35.38 28.70
CA PHE A 11 -24.02 34.57 27.60
C PHE A 11 -23.02 35.36 26.75
N LEU A 12 -22.04 34.65 26.21
CA LEU A 12 -20.99 35.18 25.36
C LEU A 12 -21.08 34.52 23.98
N GLN A 13 -20.73 35.28 22.94
CA GLN A 13 -20.70 34.75 21.58
C GLN A 13 -19.53 33.78 21.40
N SER A 14 -19.83 32.55 21.01
CA SER A 14 -18.91 31.45 20.77
C SER A 14 -19.23 30.87 19.39
N GLY A 15 -18.48 31.30 18.37
CA GLY A 15 -18.80 31.01 16.98
C GLY A 15 -20.17 31.57 16.58
N ASP A 16 -21.08 30.70 16.20
CA ASP A 16 -22.46 30.99 15.80
C ASP A 16 -23.47 30.90 16.96
N ARG A 17 -23.02 30.66 18.21
CA ARG A 17 -23.88 30.38 19.38
C ARG A 17 -23.59 31.33 20.54
N CYS A 18 -24.57 31.48 21.42
CA CYS A 18 -24.42 32.18 22.70
C CYS A 18 -24.29 31.13 23.81
N VAL A 19 -23.15 31.12 24.52
CA VAL A 19 -22.83 30.12 25.54
C VAL A 19 -22.42 30.77 26.86
N PRO A 20 -22.63 30.11 28.02
CA PRO A 20 -22.07 30.57 29.29
C PRO A 20 -20.53 30.60 29.27
N LEU A 21 -19.90 31.41 30.12
CA LEU A 21 -18.44 31.58 30.18
C LEU A 21 -17.65 30.25 30.26
N PRO A 22 -18.06 29.22 31.03
CA PRO A 22 -17.37 27.92 31.05
C PRO A 22 -17.41 27.15 29.73
N GLN A 23 -18.34 27.46 28.83
CA GLN A 23 -18.52 26.78 27.54
C GLN A 23 -17.91 27.56 26.37
N CYS A 24 -17.23 28.67 26.65
CA CYS A 24 -16.50 29.40 25.63
C CYS A 24 -15.37 28.55 25.05
N GLY A 25 -15.25 28.58 23.72
CA GLY A 25 -14.11 28.04 23.01
C GLY A 25 -12.85 28.92 23.11
N CYS A 26 -11.81 28.52 22.39
CA CYS A 26 -10.46 29.08 22.46
C CYS A 26 -10.10 29.75 21.13
N SER A 27 -9.22 30.74 21.17
CA SER A 27 -8.61 31.32 19.97
C SER A 27 -7.13 31.00 19.93
N HIS A 28 -6.64 30.50 18.80
CA HIS A 28 -5.23 30.19 18.60
C HIS A 28 -4.83 30.53 17.16
N GLU A 29 -3.80 31.36 17.00
CA GLU A 29 -3.30 31.87 15.71
C GLU A 29 -4.39 32.40 14.76
N GLY A 30 -5.35 33.15 15.30
CA GLY A 30 -6.44 33.74 14.53
C GLY A 30 -7.54 32.75 14.11
N ARG A 31 -7.50 31.50 14.59
CA ARG A 31 -8.57 30.51 14.41
C ARG A 31 -9.31 30.25 15.71
N TYR A 32 -10.63 30.12 15.60
CA TYR A 32 -11.50 29.79 16.72
C TYR A 32 -11.72 28.28 16.81
N TYR A 33 -11.64 27.73 18.02
CA TYR A 33 -11.84 26.31 18.33
C TYR A 33 -12.92 26.18 19.40
N GLN A 34 -13.87 25.27 19.21
CA GLN A 34 -14.93 25.05 20.19
C GLN A 34 -14.40 24.38 21.46
N ALA A 35 -15.07 24.60 22.59
CA ALA A 35 -14.76 23.89 23.84
C ALA A 35 -14.85 22.37 23.63
N GLY A 36 -13.81 21.64 24.03
CA GLY A 36 -13.63 20.20 23.81
C GLY A 36 -12.97 19.82 22.49
N GLN A 37 -12.78 20.75 21.55
CA GLN A 37 -12.15 20.46 20.26
C GLN A 37 -10.64 20.21 20.44
N THR A 38 -10.12 19.19 19.75
CA THR A 38 -8.68 18.94 19.65
C THR A 38 -8.18 19.18 18.23
N PHE A 39 -6.98 19.74 18.09
CA PHE A 39 -6.36 20.04 16.80
C PHE A 39 -4.84 19.99 16.89
N TYR A 40 -4.18 19.91 15.73
CA TYR A 40 -2.74 20.08 15.62
C TYR A 40 -2.43 21.56 15.34
N SER A 41 -1.62 22.18 16.20
CA SER A 41 -1.30 23.62 16.10
C SER A 41 -0.37 23.92 14.93
N ASN A 42 0.54 23.01 14.59
CA ASN A 42 1.60 23.26 13.62
C ASN A 42 1.51 22.37 12.36
N PRO A 43 2.25 22.74 11.29
CA PRO A 43 2.25 21.98 10.03
C PRO A 43 2.79 20.56 10.09
N ARG A 44 3.54 20.20 11.13
CA ARG A 44 4.18 18.89 11.30
C ARG A 44 3.37 17.91 12.14
N CYS A 45 2.27 18.38 12.74
CA CYS A 45 1.48 17.63 13.71
C CYS A 45 2.30 17.16 14.92
N ASP A 46 3.36 17.88 15.29
CA ASP A 46 4.23 17.53 16.43
C ASP A 46 3.76 18.14 17.78
N GLU A 47 2.69 18.95 17.75
CA GLU A 47 2.00 19.46 18.93
C GLU A 47 0.49 19.34 18.74
N ARG A 48 -0.16 18.76 19.76
CA ARG A 48 -1.61 18.57 19.79
C ARG A 48 -2.20 19.41 20.92
N CYS A 49 -3.17 20.25 20.57
CA CYS A 49 -3.86 21.12 21.50
C CYS A 49 -5.31 20.68 21.71
N ALA A 50 -5.80 20.88 22.92
CA ALA A 50 -7.20 20.71 23.30
C ALA A 50 -7.71 22.04 23.87
N CYS A 51 -8.82 22.52 23.34
CA CYS A 51 -9.53 23.65 23.93
C CYS A 51 -10.36 23.16 25.12
N GLN A 52 -10.01 23.58 26.33
CA GLN A 52 -10.75 23.23 27.54
C GLN A 52 -11.92 24.18 27.77
N ALA A 53 -12.79 23.80 28.72
CA ALA A 53 -13.80 24.70 29.27
C ALA A 53 -13.14 26.01 29.75
N SER A 54 -13.87 27.11 29.71
CA SER A 54 -13.40 28.48 30.03
C SER A 54 -12.37 29.11 29.07
N GLY A 55 -12.13 28.49 27.90
CA GLY A 55 -11.25 29.05 26.87
C GLY A 55 -9.75 28.79 27.11
N GLU A 56 -9.40 27.91 28.04
CA GLU A 56 -8.01 27.52 28.29
C GLU A 56 -7.52 26.55 27.21
N LEU A 57 -6.37 26.86 26.59
CA LEU A 57 -5.75 26.00 25.60
C LEU A 57 -4.67 25.14 26.25
N GLN A 58 -4.82 23.81 26.17
CA GLN A 58 -3.82 22.87 26.66
C GLN A 58 -3.15 22.16 25.49
N CYS A 59 -1.88 22.46 25.23
CA CYS A 59 -1.06 21.83 24.20
C CYS A 59 -0.08 20.84 24.81
N ARG A 60 0.13 19.72 24.10
CA ARG A 60 1.08 18.67 24.48
C ARG A 60 1.85 18.21 23.24
N PRO A 61 3.10 17.75 23.39
CA PRO A 61 3.81 17.09 22.30
C PRO A 61 2.98 15.94 21.71
N GLY A 62 3.00 15.81 20.39
CA GLY A 62 2.26 14.80 19.64
C GLY A 62 3.01 14.34 18.39
N GLY A 63 2.38 13.48 17.60
CA GLY A 63 2.93 13.01 16.33
C GLY A 63 1.95 12.08 15.63
N CYS A 64 2.08 12.00 14.30
CA CYS A 64 1.37 10.98 13.53
C CYS A 64 2.05 9.62 13.68
N ALA A 65 1.28 8.54 13.58
CA ALA A 65 1.88 7.22 13.46
C ALA A 65 2.74 7.15 12.19
N ALA A 66 3.70 6.22 12.13
CA ALA A 66 4.55 6.04 10.94
C ALA A 66 3.72 5.73 9.67
N SER A 67 2.56 5.09 9.83
CA SER A 67 1.60 4.83 8.76
C SER A 67 0.73 6.03 8.38
N GLU A 68 0.93 7.19 9.00
CA GLU A 68 0.12 8.40 8.82
C GLU A 68 0.99 9.59 8.43
N ALA A 69 0.41 10.50 7.64
CA ALA A 69 1.02 11.78 7.29
C ALA A 69 0.20 12.91 7.90
N CYS A 70 0.90 13.92 8.40
CA CYS A 70 0.27 15.18 8.74
C CYS A 70 -0.18 15.85 7.44
N ALA A 71 -1.49 15.92 7.22
CA ALA A 71 -2.08 16.53 6.04
C ALA A 71 -3.29 17.37 6.43
N VAL A 72 -3.84 18.10 5.46
CA VAL A 72 -5.12 18.78 5.59
C VAL A 72 -6.10 18.10 4.64
N ARG A 73 -7.17 17.50 5.18
CA ARG A 73 -8.29 16.96 4.39
C ARG A 73 -9.57 17.66 4.82
N ASP A 74 -10.34 18.13 3.84
CA ASP A 74 -11.59 18.88 4.07
C ASP A 74 -11.41 20.08 5.04
N GLY A 75 -10.27 20.75 4.95
CA GLY A 75 -9.92 21.91 5.79
C GLY A 75 -9.45 21.56 7.21
N VAL A 76 -9.45 20.29 7.60
CA VAL A 76 -9.00 19.85 8.93
C VAL A 76 -7.58 19.31 8.86
N ARG A 77 -6.70 19.82 9.74
CA ARG A 77 -5.35 19.29 9.90
C ARG A 77 -5.38 18.07 10.82
N GLY A 78 -4.78 16.97 10.38
CA GLY A 78 -4.76 15.73 11.12
C GLY A 78 -3.73 14.75 10.60
N CYS A 79 -3.60 13.64 11.31
CA CYS A 79 -2.86 12.48 10.86
C CYS A 79 -3.80 11.62 10.03
N TYR A 80 -3.47 11.46 8.75
CA TYR A 80 -4.25 10.69 7.80
C TYR A 80 -3.43 9.50 7.30
N PRO A 81 -4.05 8.35 7.01
CA PRO A 81 -3.34 7.20 6.47
C PRO A 81 -2.54 7.58 5.23
N ARG A 82 -1.27 7.21 5.22
CA ARG A 82 -0.41 7.32 4.05
C ARG A 82 -0.88 6.33 3.00
N GLU A 83 -0.73 6.69 1.74
CA GLU A 83 -1.02 5.79 0.64
C GLU A 83 -0.05 4.61 0.67
N CYS A 84 -0.60 3.41 0.45
CA CYS A 84 0.19 2.19 0.34
C CYS A 84 0.74 2.05 -1.08
N GLY A 85 1.97 1.59 -1.21
CA GLY A 85 2.53 1.22 -2.51
C GLY A 85 1.82 -0.03 -3.04
N ARG A 86 1.54 -0.08 -4.34
CA ARG A 86 0.88 -1.22 -5.00
C ARG A 86 1.67 -1.69 -6.20
N CYS A 87 2.21 -2.90 -6.14
CA CYS A 87 2.81 -3.57 -7.27
C CYS A 87 1.85 -4.62 -7.83
N GLN A 88 1.60 -4.59 -9.14
CA GLN A 88 0.68 -5.49 -9.82
C GLN A 88 1.42 -6.40 -10.79
N VAL A 89 0.96 -7.65 -10.89
CA VAL A 89 1.46 -8.62 -11.86
C VAL A 89 0.31 -9.11 -12.72
N LEU A 90 0.51 -9.11 -14.03
CA LEU A 90 -0.44 -9.56 -15.04
C LEU A 90 0.24 -10.59 -15.96
N GLY A 91 -0.33 -11.79 -16.04
CA GLY A 91 0.10 -12.82 -17.00
C GLY A 91 1.54 -13.30 -16.84
N ALA A 92 2.11 -13.18 -15.63
CA ALA A 92 3.53 -13.49 -15.32
C ALA A 92 4.59 -12.67 -16.08
N VAL A 93 4.21 -11.71 -16.93
CA VAL A 93 5.16 -10.98 -17.81
C VAL A 93 5.03 -9.47 -17.71
N SER A 94 3.87 -8.95 -17.31
CA SER A 94 3.63 -7.52 -17.17
C SER A 94 3.53 -7.13 -15.70
N TYR A 95 4.26 -6.08 -15.35
CA TYR A 95 4.37 -5.58 -13.99
C TYR A 95 4.03 -4.10 -13.96
N SER A 96 3.32 -3.66 -12.92
CA SER A 96 3.28 -2.27 -12.50
C SER A 96 4.06 -2.19 -11.19
N THR A 97 5.14 -1.42 -11.14
CA THR A 97 5.94 -1.21 -9.93
C THR A 97 5.17 -0.39 -8.88
N PHE A 98 5.74 -0.25 -7.68
CA PHE A 98 5.14 0.55 -6.62
C PHE A 98 4.95 2.03 -6.98
N ASP A 99 5.82 2.57 -7.84
CA ASP A 99 5.78 3.96 -8.31
C ASP A 99 4.99 4.11 -9.63
N GLY A 100 4.35 3.03 -10.08
CA GLY A 100 3.45 3.02 -11.23
C GLY A 100 4.14 2.75 -12.57
N ARG A 101 5.42 2.36 -12.57
CA ARG A 101 6.13 2.04 -13.81
C ARG A 101 5.65 0.72 -14.40
N SER A 102 5.29 0.73 -15.68
CA SER A 102 5.00 -0.49 -16.43
C SER A 102 6.29 -1.14 -16.93
N VAL A 103 6.51 -2.40 -16.55
CA VAL A 103 7.68 -3.21 -16.91
C VAL A 103 7.22 -4.50 -17.57
N TYR A 104 7.88 -4.88 -18.68
CA TYR A 104 7.71 -6.18 -19.32
C TYR A 104 8.92 -7.06 -19.04
N PHE A 105 8.68 -8.26 -18.51
CA PHE A 105 9.72 -9.20 -18.11
C PHE A 105 9.27 -10.66 -18.28
N ALA A 106 9.67 -11.27 -19.40
CA ALA A 106 9.29 -12.64 -19.78
C ALA A 106 10.37 -13.69 -19.44
N GLY A 107 10.81 -13.75 -18.17
CA GLY A 107 11.73 -14.79 -17.69
C GLY A 107 11.00 -16.07 -17.22
N THR A 108 11.72 -17.19 -17.15
CA THR A 108 11.17 -18.51 -16.73
C THR A 108 11.81 -19.09 -15.47
N CYS A 109 12.61 -18.31 -14.74
CA CYS A 109 13.18 -18.70 -13.45
C CYS A 109 12.28 -18.31 -12.27
N ALA A 110 12.85 -18.29 -11.06
CA ALA A 110 12.24 -17.68 -9.89
C ALA A 110 12.83 -16.28 -9.63
N TYR A 111 11.97 -15.29 -9.43
CA TYR A 111 12.38 -13.88 -9.28
C TYR A 111 11.81 -13.27 -8.00
N ALA A 112 12.59 -12.45 -7.32
CA ALA A 112 12.06 -11.61 -6.26
C ALA A 112 11.16 -10.52 -6.86
N LEU A 113 9.87 -10.51 -6.50
CA LEU A 113 8.97 -9.41 -6.82
C LEU A 113 9.36 -8.19 -5.99
N ALA A 114 9.43 -8.37 -4.68
CA ALA A 114 9.95 -7.36 -3.77
C ALA A 114 10.59 -8.06 -2.57
N ALA A 115 11.63 -7.45 -2.04
CA ALA A 115 12.23 -7.78 -0.76
C ALA A 115 12.50 -6.49 0.00
N ALA A 116 12.37 -6.55 1.32
CA ALA A 116 12.86 -5.52 2.23
C ALA A 116 13.69 -6.22 3.30
N GLU A 117 14.93 -5.77 3.47
CA GLU A 117 15.82 -6.22 4.54
C GLU A 117 16.00 -5.06 5.52
N VAL A 118 16.20 -5.38 6.79
CA VAL A 118 16.55 -4.39 7.81
C VAL A 118 18.00 -4.01 7.59
N ALA A 119 18.26 -2.82 7.03
CA ALA A 119 19.62 -2.34 6.80
C ALA A 119 20.24 -1.81 8.10
N ASP A 120 19.44 -1.11 8.91
CA ASP A 120 19.88 -0.53 10.17
C ASP A 120 19.04 -1.01 11.37
N PRO A 121 19.62 -1.16 12.59
CA PRO A 121 18.89 -1.49 13.82
C PRO A 121 17.78 -0.48 14.19
N GLY A 122 17.75 0.69 13.54
CA GLY A 122 16.73 1.73 13.69
C GLY A 122 15.55 1.62 12.71
N ASP A 123 15.66 0.78 11.67
CA ASP A 123 14.56 0.55 10.74
C ASP A 123 13.49 -0.32 11.40
N SER A 124 12.27 0.20 11.45
CA SER A 124 11.14 -0.38 12.18
C SER A 124 10.21 -1.21 11.28
N VAL A 125 10.72 -1.71 10.15
CA VAL A 125 9.96 -2.52 9.20
C VAL A 125 10.15 -4.01 9.42
N VAL A 126 9.15 -4.80 9.03
CA VAL A 126 9.23 -6.26 9.08
C VAL A 126 9.94 -6.74 7.80
N PRO A 127 11.12 -7.38 7.90
CA PRO A 127 11.78 -7.90 6.73
C PRO A 127 10.94 -8.99 6.06
N PHE A 128 10.93 -8.99 4.73
CA PHE A 128 10.17 -9.94 3.94
C PHE A 128 10.82 -10.18 2.58
N VAL A 129 10.47 -11.31 1.97
CA VAL A 129 10.77 -11.61 0.56
C VAL A 129 9.53 -12.20 -0.09
N VAL A 130 9.09 -11.61 -1.20
CA VAL A 130 8.06 -12.19 -2.08
C VAL A 130 8.75 -12.66 -3.35
N ARG A 131 8.73 -13.98 -3.62
CA ARG A 131 9.26 -14.57 -4.86
C ARG A 131 8.14 -15.11 -5.73
N MET A 132 8.33 -14.99 -7.03
CA MET A 132 7.51 -15.61 -8.06
C MET A 132 8.32 -16.67 -8.78
N GLU A 133 7.91 -17.92 -8.67
CA GLU A 133 8.39 -18.97 -9.56
C GLU A 133 7.56 -18.99 -10.83
N LYS A 134 8.26 -19.07 -11.96
CA LYS A 134 7.65 -19.16 -13.29
C LYS A 134 8.05 -20.46 -13.97
N GLU A 135 7.27 -20.86 -14.94
CA GLU A 135 7.58 -21.98 -15.83
C GLU A 135 7.16 -21.68 -17.27
N SER A 136 7.72 -22.42 -18.22
CA SER A 136 7.38 -22.26 -19.65
C SER A 136 5.96 -22.76 -19.90
N GLY A 137 5.08 -21.88 -20.38
CA GLY A 137 3.76 -22.21 -20.89
C GLY A 137 3.72 -22.25 -22.43
N LYS A 138 2.53 -22.54 -22.98
CA LYS A 138 2.32 -22.61 -24.45
C LYS A 138 2.46 -21.26 -25.16
N GLU A 139 2.03 -20.18 -24.49
CA GLU A 139 1.97 -18.82 -25.04
C GLU A 139 2.95 -17.87 -24.35
N GLY A 140 3.89 -18.41 -23.57
CA GLY A 140 4.85 -17.65 -22.77
C GLY A 140 4.96 -18.15 -21.33
N PRO A 141 5.77 -17.48 -20.49
CA PRO A 141 5.90 -17.82 -19.08
C PRO A 141 4.57 -17.75 -18.34
N VAL A 142 4.34 -18.68 -17.42
CA VAL A 142 3.18 -18.68 -16.50
C VAL A 142 3.66 -18.70 -15.05
N ILE A 143 2.81 -18.23 -14.13
CA ILE A 143 3.08 -18.32 -12.69
C ILE A 143 3.00 -19.79 -12.29
N ARG A 144 4.05 -20.33 -11.69
CA ARG A 144 4.01 -21.66 -11.06
C ARG A 144 3.51 -21.56 -9.64
N ARG A 145 4.10 -20.66 -8.85
CA ARG A 145 3.69 -20.34 -7.47
C ARG A 145 4.29 -19.01 -7.00
N LEU A 146 3.64 -18.43 -6.00
CA LEU A 146 4.18 -17.31 -5.22
C LEU A 146 4.66 -17.83 -3.87
N LEU A 147 5.82 -17.35 -3.41
CA LEU A 147 6.37 -17.64 -2.10
C LEU A 147 6.50 -16.33 -1.33
N VAL A 148 5.97 -16.30 -0.11
CA VAL A 148 6.11 -15.15 0.81
C VAL A 148 6.82 -15.63 2.05
N THR A 149 8.02 -15.11 2.28
CA THR A 149 8.79 -15.32 3.51
C THR A 149 8.70 -14.08 4.37
N VAL A 150 8.10 -14.20 5.56
CA VAL A 150 7.87 -13.09 6.50
C VAL A 150 7.63 -13.67 7.89
N HIS A 151 8.04 -12.97 8.96
CA HIS A 151 7.91 -13.46 10.35
C HIS A 151 8.48 -14.87 10.58
N GLY A 152 9.52 -15.25 9.82
CA GLY A 152 10.21 -16.54 9.93
C GLY A 152 9.49 -17.73 9.29
N VAL A 153 8.34 -17.54 8.65
CA VAL A 153 7.61 -18.60 7.92
C VAL A 153 7.63 -18.35 6.43
N THR A 154 7.58 -19.40 5.62
CA THR A 154 7.44 -19.33 4.17
C THR A 154 6.11 -19.91 3.73
N VAL A 155 5.22 -19.06 3.19
CA VAL A 155 3.94 -19.48 2.64
C VAL A 155 4.03 -19.55 1.13
N ALA A 156 3.70 -20.71 0.55
CA ALA A 156 3.64 -20.90 -0.89
C ALA A 156 2.19 -21.07 -1.39
N MET A 157 1.85 -20.32 -2.44
CA MET A 157 0.56 -20.34 -3.12
C MET A 157 0.75 -20.79 -4.58
N ALA A 158 0.39 -22.03 -4.88
CA ALA A 158 0.55 -22.64 -6.20
C ALA A 158 -0.55 -22.24 -7.19
N ARG A 159 -0.21 -22.12 -8.47
CA ARG A 159 -1.21 -21.93 -9.54
C ARG A 159 -2.17 -23.12 -9.61
N GLY A 160 -3.44 -22.84 -9.91
CA GLY A 160 -4.50 -23.84 -10.04
C GLY A 160 -5.04 -24.39 -8.72
N THR A 161 -4.53 -23.93 -7.56
CA THR A 161 -5.04 -24.33 -6.24
C THR A 161 -5.79 -23.19 -5.56
N GLN A 162 -6.82 -23.56 -4.80
CA GLN A 162 -7.64 -22.65 -3.99
C GLN A 162 -7.90 -23.31 -2.63
N TRP A 163 -8.27 -22.53 -1.62
CA TRP A 163 -8.58 -23.00 -0.25
C TRP A 163 -7.42 -23.71 0.48
N GLU A 164 -6.23 -23.73 -0.09
CA GLU A 164 -5.04 -24.33 0.50
C GLU A 164 -3.77 -23.53 0.18
N VAL A 165 -2.77 -23.69 1.06
CA VAL A 165 -1.39 -23.20 0.90
C VAL A 165 -0.40 -24.21 1.47
N LEU A 166 0.87 -24.08 1.10
CA LEU A 166 1.96 -24.74 1.81
C LEU A 166 2.60 -23.75 2.79
N VAL A 167 2.83 -24.17 4.03
CA VAL A 167 3.60 -23.42 5.03
C VAL A 167 4.82 -24.25 5.36
N ASP A 168 6.00 -23.73 5.07
CA ASP A 168 7.28 -24.42 5.29
C ASP A 168 7.33 -25.83 4.69
N GLY A 169 6.60 -26.05 3.59
CA GLY A 169 6.50 -27.32 2.88
C GLY A 169 5.30 -28.20 3.28
N GLU A 170 4.61 -27.89 4.38
CA GLU A 170 3.43 -28.64 4.84
C GLU A 170 2.14 -28.02 4.33
N ARG A 171 1.15 -28.86 3.98
CA ARG A 171 -0.13 -28.38 3.43
C ARG A 171 -1.09 -27.97 4.53
N HIS A 172 -1.65 -26.77 4.41
CA HIS A 172 -2.68 -26.22 5.29
C HIS A 172 -3.90 -25.76 4.50
N LEU A 173 -5.08 -25.93 5.11
CA LEU A 173 -6.34 -25.41 4.59
C LEU A 173 -6.57 -23.97 5.09
N LEU A 174 -7.33 -23.21 4.31
CA LEU A 174 -7.70 -21.83 4.63
C LEU A 174 -9.10 -21.76 5.27
N PRO A 175 -9.36 -20.79 6.19
CA PRO A 175 -8.45 -19.74 6.64
C PRO A 175 -7.38 -20.25 7.62
N LEU A 176 -6.22 -19.61 7.60
CA LEU A 176 -5.07 -19.95 8.43
C LEU A 176 -4.54 -18.71 9.15
N SER A 177 -4.16 -18.87 10.42
CA SER A 177 -3.51 -17.83 11.21
C SER A 177 -2.27 -18.42 11.89
N LEU A 178 -1.11 -17.80 11.67
CA LEU A 178 0.20 -18.23 12.16
C LEU A 178 0.76 -17.20 13.14
N GLY A 179 1.54 -17.67 14.13
CA GLY A 179 2.26 -16.80 15.06
C GLY A 179 1.37 -15.80 15.80
N ALA A 180 0.24 -16.25 16.35
CA ALA A 180 -0.76 -15.39 17.01
C ALA A 180 -1.28 -14.24 16.12
N GLY A 181 -1.50 -14.53 14.83
CA GLY A 181 -1.97 -13.55 13.84
C GLY A 181 -0.87 -12.61 13.35
N ALA A 182 0.39 -13.06 13.36
CA ALA A 182 1.49 -12.38 12.68
C ALA A 182 1.35 -12.54 11.16
N VAL A 183 0.88 -13.70 10.70
CA VAL A 183 0.55 -13.96 9.29
C VAL A 183 -0.83 -14.60 9.24
N THR A 184 -1.73 -14.02 8.46
CA THR A 184 -3.05 -14.61 8.17
C THR A 184 -3.17 -14.87 6.69
N VAL A 185 -3.77 -16.00 6.34
CA VAL A 185 -4.06 -16.38 4.95
C VAL A 185 -5.53 -16.75 4.84
N THR A 186 -6.25 -16.10 3.94
CA THR A 186 -7.69 -16.29 3.72
C THR A 186 -7.99 -16.54 2.25
N GLN A 187 -9.18 -17.07 1.97
CA GLN A 187 -9.74 -17.13 0.62
C GLN A 187 -10.86 -16.08 0.53
N GLU A 188 -10.69 -15.09 -0.35
CA GLU A 188 -11.64 -14.02 -0.64
C GLU A 188 -12.08 -14.12 -2.12
N GLY A 189 -13.23 -14.76 -2.35
CA GLY A 189 -13.68 -15.10 -3.70
C GLY A 189 -12.67 -16.03 -4.39
N ALA A 190 -12.21 -15.67 -5.58
CA ALA A 190 -11.17 -16.42 -6.30
C ALA A 190 -9.76 -16.23 -5.71
N HIS A 191 -9.56 -15.22 -4.87
CA HIS A 191 -8.23 -14.81 -4.43
C HIS A 191 -7.84 -15.44 -3.10
N ARG A 192 -6.59 -15.90 -3.00
CA ARG A 192 -5.93 -16.11 -1.72
C ARG A 192 -5.27 -14.82 -1.28
N VAL A 193 -5.53 -14.43 -0.05
CA VAL A 193 -5.04 -13.18 0.53
C VAL A 193 -4.16 -13.50 1.72
N LEU A 194 -2.87 -13.20 1.60
CA LEU A 194 -1.91 -13.24 2.70
C LEU A 194 -1.74 -11.83 3.27
N GLN A 195 -1.85 -11.69 4.57
CA GLN A 195 -1.59 -10.44 5.27
C GLN A 195 -0.61 -10.67 6.42
N ALA A 196 0.50 -9.95 6.41
CA ALA A 196 1.48 -9.94 7.49
C ALA A 196 1.29 -8.68 8.35
N ARG A 197 1.29 -8.83 9.67
CA ARG A 197 1.23 -7.71 10.61
C ARG A 197 2.48 -6.83 10.44
N GLY A 198 2.29 -5.54 10.18
CA GLY A 198 3.39 -4.59 9.91
C GLY A 198 4.15 -4.85 8.61
N GLY A 199 3.62 -5.72 7.75
CA GLY A 199 4.32 -6.24 6.59
C GLY A 199 3.51 -6.20 5.30
N PRO A 200 3.89 -7.00 4.30
CA PRO A 200 3.19 -7.05 3.02
C PRO A 200 1.77 -7.64 3.14
N LYS A 201 0.89 -7.17 2.24
CA LYS A 201 -0.34 -7.86 1.88
C LYS A 201 -0.23 -8.34 0.44
N LEU A 202 -0.42 -9.64 0.21
CA LEU A 202 -0.41 -10.24 -1.12
C LEU A 202 -1.79 -10.82 -1.43
N LEU A 203 -2.34 -10.42 -2.57
CA LEU A 203 -3.55 -10.99 -3.15
C LEU A 203 -3.16 -11.76 -4.41
N TYR A 204 -3.61 -13.00 -4.56
CA TYR A 204 -3.31 -13.84 -5.72
C TYR A 204 -4.54 -14.63 -6.14
N ASP A 205 -4.93 -14.53 -7.42
CA ASP A 205 -6.09 -15.24 -7.99
C ASP A 205 -5.87 -16.75 -8.19
N GLY A 206 -4.64 -17.23 -8.02
CA GLY A 206 -4.31 -18.64 -8.30
C GLY A 206 -4.06 -18.92 -9.77
N ASP A 207 -3.95 -17.92 -10.63
CA ASP A 207 -3.72 -18.07 -12.06
C ASP A 207 -2.70 -17.06 -12.63
N ALA A 208 -3.10 -15.81 -12.82
CA ALA A 208 -2.37 -14.85 -13.63
C ALA A 208 -2.26 -13.45 -13.01
N TYR A 209 -3.01 -13.16 -11.95
CA TYR A 209 -3.05 -11.85 -11.29
C TYR A 209 -2.58 -11.90 -9.85
N ALA A 210 -1.58 -11.08 -9.53
CA ALA A 210 -1.16 -10.83 -8.17
C ALA A 210 -1.07 -9.32 -7.88
N LEU A 211 -1.47 -8.93 -6.67
CA LEU A 211 -1.34 -7.58 -6.15
C LEU A 211 -0.59 -7.62 -4.83
N LEU A 212 0.62 -7.05 -4.83
CA LEU A 212 1.42 -6.85 -3.63
C LEU A 212 1.21 -5.41 -3.15
N THR A 213 0.77 -5.25 -1.90
CA THR A 213 0.56 -3.95 -1.25
C THR A 213 1.50 -3.81 -0.08
N LEU A 214 2.21 -2.68 0.00
CA LEU A 214 3.12 -2.36 1.09
C LEU A 214 2.68 -1.09 1.82
N PRO A 215 2.73 -1.07 3.16
CA PRO A 215 2.62 0.17 3.93
C PRO A 215 3.67 1.20 3.47
N HIS A 216 3.34 2.49 3.56
CA HIS A 216 4.27 3.58 3.21
C HIS A 216 5.59 3.55 3.99
N THR A 217 5.64 2.88 5.14
CA THR A 217 6.87 2.73 5.93
C THR A 217 7.99 1.99 5.18
N TYR A 218 7.68 1.31 4.07
CA TYR A 218 8.65 0.64 3.20
C TYR A 218 9.20 1.53 2.08
N ARG A 219 8.81 2.81 2.02
CA ARG A 219 9.24 3.73 0.95
C ARG A 219 10.78 3.83 0.89
N GLY A 220 11.36 3.56 -0.28
CA GLY A 220 12.82 3.57 -0.51
C GLY A 220 13.58 2.44 0.19
N LEU A 221 12.89 1.42 0.73
CA LEU A 221 13.50 0.29 1.43
C LEU A 221 13.33 -1.04 0.67
N THR A 222 12.69 -1.00 -0.50
CA THR A 222 12.39 -2.20 -1.27
C THR A 222 13.39 -2.42 -2.40
N ARG A 223 13.45 -3.66 -2.87
CA ARG A 223 14.23 -4.03 -4.05
C ARG A 223 13.54 -5.20 -4.76
N GLY A 224 13.69 -5.32 -6.07
CA GLY A 224 13.13 -6.42 -6.86
C GLY A 224 12.48 -5.93 -8.15
N LEU A 225 11.66 -6.79 -8.78
CA LEU A 225 10.92 -6.44 -10.00
C LEU A 225 9.84 -5.36 -9.78
N CYS A 226 9.44 -5.11 -8.54
CA CYS A 226 8.45 -4.10 -8.17
C CYS A 226 9.03 -2.71 -7.90
N GLY A 227 10.33 -2.51 -8.13
CA GLY A 227 10.99 -1.23 -7.86
C GLY A 227 11.49 -1.08 -6.43
N ASP A 228 11.93 0.13 -6.09
CA ASP A 228 12.42 0.48 -4.75
C ASP A 228 11.40 1.25 -3.89
N PHE A 229 10.29 1.67 -4.50
CA PHE A 229 9.16 2.36 -3.87
C PHE A 229 9.56 3.73 -3.34
N ASP A 230 10.31 4.54 -4.08
CA ASP A 230 10.75 5.86 -3.64
C ASP A 230 9.91 7.01 -4.20
N GLY A 231 8.97 6.74 -5.12
CA GLY A 231 8.11 7.72 -5.77
C GLY A 231 8.60 8.25 -7.11
N ASP A 232 9.76 7.81 -7.60
CA ASP A 232 10.24 8.05 -8.96
C ASP A 232 9.98 6.83 -9.85
N ALA A 233 9.21 7.00 -10.93
CA ALA A 233 8.92 5.92 -11.87
C ALA A 233 9.98 5.78 -12.98
N ALA A 234 10.97 6.68 -13.01
CA ALA A 234 11.96 6.75 -14.08
C ALA A 234 13.18 5.84 -13.84
N ASP A 235 13.54 5.59 -12.58
CA ASP A 235 14.67 4.75 -12.16
C ASP A 235 14.28 3.28 -11.90
N ASP A 236 12.98 3.01 -11.77
CA ASP A 236 12.37 1.68 -11.89
C ASP A 236 12.58 1.01 -13.27
N LEU A 237 13.15 1.73 -14.24
CA LEU A 237 13.55 1.22 -15.54
C LEU A 237 14.90 0.53 -15.50
N ALA A 238 14.89 -0.80 -15.52
CA ALA A 238 16.08 -1.59 -15.82
C ALA A 238 15.84 -2.51 -17.02
N ALA A 239 16.92 -2.81 -17.76
CA ALA A 239 16.84 -3.76 -18.85
C ALA A 239 16.39 -5.14 -18.30
N PRO A 240 15.50 -5.88 -19.01
CA PRO A 240 15.03 -7.18 -18.52
C PRO A 240 16.16 -8.13 -18.13
N GLN A 241 17.27 -8.16 -18.87
CA GLN A 241 18.41 -9.02 -18.51
C GLN A 241 19.08 -8.61 -17.18
N GLU A 242 19.16 -7.32 -16.88
CA GLU A 242 19.74 -6.80 -15.64
C GLU A 242 18.85 -7.13 -14.45
N LEU A 243 17.53 -6.92 -14.59
CA LEU A 243 16.53 -7.34 -13.60
C LEU A 243 16.59 -8.84 -13.33
N GLY A 244 16.67 -9.63 -14.41
CA GLY A 244 16.74 -11.08 -14.32
C GLY A 244 18.02 -11.57 -13.66
N ALA A 245 19.15 -10.89 -13.84
CA ALA A 245 20.42 -11.23 -13.21
C ALA A 245 20.46 -10.80 -11.73
N ALA A 246 19.93 -9.63 -11.40
CA ALA A 246 19.92 -9.10 -10.05
C ALA A 246 18.98 -9.88 -9.12
N TRP A 247 17.80 -10.26 -9.61
CA TRP A 247 16.71 -10.76 -8.77
C TRP A 247 16.30 -12.22 -9.03
N GLY A 248 16.89 -12.84 -10.06
CA GLY A 248 16.67 -14.23 -10.43
C GLY A 248 17.53 -15.22 -9.65
N THR A 249 16.94 -16.35 -9.24
CA THR A 249 17.72 -17.53 -8.86
C THR A 249 17.84 -18.45 -10.06
N LEU A 250 19.07 -18.56 -10.57
CA LEU A 250 19.44 -19.36 -11.73
C LEU A 250 19.35 -20.85 -11.40
N ALA A 251 18.31 -21.50 -11.89
CA ALA A 251 18.29 -22.95 -12.07
C ALA A 251 18.77 -23.28 -13.50
N SER A 252 19.34 -24.46 -13.70
CA SER A 252 19.71 -24.92 -15.04
C SER A 252 18.48 -24.97 -15.96
N GLY A 253 18.57 -24.33 -17.14
CA GLY A 253 17.54 -24.41 -18.18
C GLY A 253 16.44 -23.33 -18.15
N CYS A 254 16.56 -22.26 -17.36
CA CYS A 254 15.62 -21.13 -17.37
C CYS A 254 16.21 -19.86 -18.04
N THR A 255 15.35 -18.91 -18.41
CA THR A 255 15.72 -17.69 -19.18
C THR A 255 15.63 -16.44 -18.30
N HIS A 256 16.56 -15.49 -18.43
CA HIS A 256 16.61 -14.25 -17.65
C HIS A 256 15.63 -13.15 -18.09
N GLY A 257 14.75 -13.43 -19.05
CA GLY A 257 13.79 -12.46 -19.57
C GLY A 257 14.11 -12.00 -20.99
N SER A 258 13.05 -11.62 -21.70
CA SER A 258 13.11 -11.06 -23.05
C SER A 258 12.30 -9.76 -23.13
N SER A 259 12.59 -8.96 -24.14
CA SER A 259 11.81 -7.79 -24.51
C SER A 259 10.41 -8.18 -24.99
N PRO A 260 9.41 -7.27 -24.89
CA PRO A 260 8.09 -7.53 -25.41
C PRO A 260 8.13 -7.83 -26.91
N PRO A 261 7.28 -8.75 -27.40
CA PRO A 261 7.11 -8.95 -28.84
C PRO A 261 6.61 -7.65 -29.49
N ASP A 262 6.97 -7.44 -30.75
CA ASP A 262 6.45 -6.30 -31.51
C ASP A 262 4.94 -6.49 -31.77
N CYS A 263 4.14 -5.60 -31.18
CA CYS A 263 2.69 -5.60 -31.25
C CYS A 263 2.14 -4.79 -32.45
N SER A 264 2.96 -4.45 -33.43
CA SER A 264 2.58 -3.65 -34.61
C SER A 264 1.43 -4.23 -35.46
N SER A 265 1.10 -5.51 -35.30
CA SER A 265 0.03 -6.21 -36.05
C SER A 265 -1.15 -6.68 -35.19
N VAL A 266 -1.29 -6.22 -33.95
CA VAL A 266 -2.42 -6.60 -33.08
C VAL A 266 -3.72 -6.15 -33.73
N THR A 267 -4.46 -7.12 -34.28
CA THR A 267 -5.85 -6.91 -34.67
C THR A 267 -6.60 -6.38 -33.46
N ARG A 268 -7.42 -5.34 -33.63
CA ARG A 268 -8.40 -4.85 -32.63
C ARG A 268 -9.45 -5.95 -32.39
N GLY A 269 -9.03 -7.06 -31.79
CA GLY A 269 -9.90 -8.13 -31.35
C GLY A 269 -10.64 -7.67 -30.09
N ARG A 270 -10.78 -8.58 -29.12
CA ARG A 270 -11.55 -8.31 -27.90
C ARG A 270 -11.01 -7.13 -27.06
N CYS A 271 -9.72 -6.80 -27.16
CA CYS A 271 -9.13 -5.66 -26.47
C CYS A 271 -9.67 -4.30 -26.95
N GLY A 272 -10.25 -4.23 -28.17
CA GLY A 272 -10.83 -2.99 -28.69
C GLY A 272 -12.02 -2.46 -27.87
N MET A 273 -12.71 -3.34 -27.15
CA MET A 273 -13.83 -2.99 -26.26
C MET A 273 -13.38 -2.11 -25.08
N LEU A 274 -12.15 -2.30 -24.58
CA LEU A 274 -11.59 -1.48 -23.50
C LEU A 274 -11.26 -0.05 -23.95
N ALA A 275 -11.04 0.15 -25.25
CA ALA A 275 -10.73 1.45 -25.85
C ALA A 275 -11.95 2.10 -26.54
N ASP A 276 -13.11 1.43 -26.51
CA ASP A 276 -14.33 1.94 -27.12
C ASP A 276 -14.93 3.06 -26.25
N ALA A 277 -14.85 4.29 -26.75
CA ALA A 277 -15.39 5.48 -26.09
C ALA A 277 -16.92 5.48 -25.97
N THR A 278 -17.60 4.53 -26.61
CA THR A 278 -19.05 4.29 -26.49
C THR A 278 -19.37 2.95 -25.81
N GLY A 279 -18.34 2.21 -25.40
CA GLY A 279 -18.46 0.93 -24.76
C GLY A 279 -18.85 1.03 -23.29
N PRO A 280 -19.07 -0.12 -22.62
CA PRO A 280 -19.49 -0.19 -21.22
C PRO A 280 -18.45 0.36 -20.22
N PHE A 281 -17.23 0.64 -20.68
CA PHE A 281 -16.14 1.21 -19.88
C PHE A 281 -15.90 2.69 -20.16
N ALA A 282 -16.75 3.35 -20.97
CA ALA A 282 -16.68 4.78 -21.21
C ALA A 282 -17.19 5.55 -19.98
N GLY A 283 -16.27 6.14 -19.23
CA GLY A 283 -16.52 6.95 -18.03
C GLY A 283 -15.51 8.07 -17.90
#